data_AF-A0A0S4INF0-F1
#
_entry.id   AF-A0A0S4INF0-F1
#
_cell.length_a   1.000
_cell.length_b   1.000
_cell.length_c   1.000
_cell.angle_alpha   90.00
_cell.angle_beta   90.00
_cell.angle_gamma   90.00
#
_symmetry.space_group_name_H-M   'P 1'
#
loop_
_entity.id
_entity.type
_entity.pdbx_description
1 polymer ?
#
loop_
_entity_poly.entity_id
_entity_poly.type
_entity_poly.pdbx_seq_one_letter_code
_entity_poly.pdbx_strand_id
1 'polypeptide(L)'
;MQDIEDLKPREPGPSECCGSGCARCVWDVYFDEYSKWETRKASGTLPLAEDTPAPSAVFARSEPNPAGCSSYLGSVVLKYVDFEGEEDDFGVVCPSDSKTPQWRESIAGNTPLTIQLPTADATTTNDAPHHHNLELVALNTTLGNTVDISQYSPGDVLELYAPNHSSVVSSICKHFRLPETRLVQLKASPFVSADCFPPWIPQRRNITVKDLFTYYVDVSSSAYIRKPFLSLLQKCVAEQHAPQRSALQRLCDQHKELQAEVSTTFPSLLDMLDAFGPYLGASGIPLAKFLEVSAPLRSRKFSIVDVSSVSESPPSTSFLLCARRIVHERRSSSSASTLVLPASLERRFEGHVSQSLFSALRINEPSTLWLRRSSFGASLIPRNFVKRPLMMFCGGSGIGPALSVLVAAHKLKQDLSSPSSSSQTPIPRWLMFSSRSFEEAEHILGEKSLVSNAVRGTCSRITVNVTRPEDHEQRNLLTMNDTTIHLVPGRIDAVIRNEAQEIYGMFHDSKAAILACGPSGFLSSTREALSSILFPVSAEDDSSVSEQQWTMSELNGDIVFEDWNQRK
;
A
#
# COMPACT_ATOMS: atom_id res chain seq x y z
N MET A 1 14.36 33.14 -35.65
CA MET A 1 13.75 31.80 -35.44
C MET A 1 14.74 31.01 -34.62
N GLN A 2 14.28 30.42 -33.54
CA GLN A 2 15.07 29.47 -32.75
C GLN A 2 14.86 28.10 -33.42
N ASP A 3 15.93 27.37 -33.73
CA ASP A 3 15.77 26.10 -34.45
C ASP A 3 15.18 25.03 -33.53
N ILE A 4 14.43 24.07 -34.08
CA ILE A 4 13.80 23.00 -33.27
C ILE A 4 14.85 22.21 -32.48
N GLU A 5 16.09 22.09 -32.98
CA GLU A 5 17.19 21.43 -32.26
C GLU A 5 17.64 22.19 -31.00
N ASP A 6 17.55 23.53 -30.97
CA ASP A 6 17.90 24.35 -29.79
C ASP A 6 16.93 24.12 -28.61
N LEU A 7 15.77 23.53 -28.88
CA LEU A 7 14.71 23.21 -27.93
C LEU A 7 14.74 21.74 -27.47
N LYS A 8 15.74 20.96 -27.91
CA LYS A 8 15.96 19.60 -27.43
C LYS A 8 16.35 19.66 -25.95
N PRO A 9 15.62 18.98 -25.03
CA PRO A 9 15.99 18.98 -23.62
C PRO A 9 17.38 18.34 -23.44
N ARG A 10 18.14 18.87 -22.49
CA ARG A 10 19.49 18.38 -22.17
C ARG A 10 19.39 17.14 -21.28
N GLU A 11 20.16 16.10 -21.60
CA GLU A 11 20.30 14.93 -20.73
C GLU A 11 20.77 15.33 -19.31
N PRO A 12 20.16 14.76 -18.25
CA PRO A 12 20.59 14.98 -16.88
C PRO A 12 22.03 14.52 -16.63
N GLY A 13 22.78 15.33 -15.87
CA GLY A 13 24.13 14.98 -15.46
C GLY A 13 24.18 13.78 -14.49
N PRO A 14 25.28 13.00 -14.43
CA PRO A 14 25.40 11.85 -13.52
C PRO A 14 25.20 12.17 -12.03
N SER A 15 25.42 13.42 -11.63
CA SER A 15 25.20 13.94 -10.27
C SER A 15 23.84 14.61 -10.06
N GLU A 16 23.07 14.86 -11.12
CA GLU A 16 21.72 15.43 -11.06
C GLU A 16 20.67 14.33 -10.76
N CYS A 17 20.96 13.08 -11.14
CA CYS A 17 20.21 11.91 -10.71
C CYS A 17 20.68 11.41 -9.34
N CYS A 18 19.77 11.36 -8.37
CA CYS A 18 20.04 10.85 -7.02
C CYS A 18 20.07 9.31 -6.91
N GLY A 19 19.80 8.57 -8.00
CA GLY A 19 19.96 7.11 -8.10
C GLY A 19 19.08 6.27 -7.17
N SER A 20 18.00 6.84 -6.62
CA SER A 20 17.32 6.33 -5.42
C SER A 20 15.85 5.88 -5.63
N GLY A 21 15.42 5.67 -6.88
CA GLY A 21 14.07 5.17 -7.18
C GLY A 21 12.95 6.13 -6.74
N CYS A 22 13.14 7.44 -6.95
CA CYS A 22 12.13 8.45 -6.63
C CYS A 22 10.81 8.21 -7.38
N ALA A 23 9.68 8.60 -6.76
CA ALA A 23 8.35 8.49 -7.36
C ALA A 23 8.17 9.31 -8.66
N ARG A 24 9.06 10.27 -8.91
CA ARG A 24 9.39 10.83 -10.22
C ARG A 24 10.86 11.25 -10.20
N CYS A 25 11.64 10.77 -11.16
CA CYS A 25 13.07 10.99 -11.30
C CYS A 25 13.37 12.19 -12.22
N VAL A 26 14.61 12.72 -12.18
CA VAL A 26 15.09 13.71 -13.16
C VAL A 26 15.11 13.14 -14.59
N TRP A 27 15.35 11.83 -14.72
CA TRP A 27 15.25 11.11 -15.98
C TRP A 27 13.81 11.06 -16.51
N ASP A 28 12.81 10.87 -15.64
CA ASP A 28 11.39 10.88 -16.04
C ASP A 28 11.00 12.27 -16.59
N VAL A 29 11.47 13.35 -15.94
CA VAL A 29 11.27 14.73 -16.43
C VAL A 29 11.93 14.93 -17.80
N TYR A 30 13.17 14.46 -17.96
CA TYR A 30 13.88 14.50 -19.24
C TYR A 30 13.11 13.74 -20.34
N PHE A 31 12.67 12.51 -20.10
CA PHE A 31 11.94 11.72 -21.09
C PHE A 31 10.55 12.29 -21.42
N ASP A 32 9.84 12.86 -20.42
CA ASP A 32 8.58 13.59 -20.63
C ASP A 32 8.75 14.83 -21.53
N GLU A 33 9.86 15.54 -21.40
CA GLU A 33 10.18 16.70 -22.25
C GLU A 33 10.71 16.27 -23.62
N TYR A 34 11.49 15.20 -23.67
CA TYR A 34 12.06 14.65 -24.90
C TYR A 34 10.97 14.08 -25.82
N SER A 35 9.99 13.35 -25.27
CA SER A 35 8.83 12.86 -26.03
C SER A 35 7.97 14.00 -26.60
N LYS A 36 7.81 15.10 -25.86
CA LYS A 36 7.14 16.32 -26.36
C LYS A 36 7.95 16.98 -27.48
N TRP A 37 9.28 17.00 -27.36
CA TRP A 37 10.17 17.52 -28.39
C TRP A 37 10.12 16.67 -29.67
N GLU A 38 10.19 15.34 -29.58
CA GLU A 38 10.04 14.45 -30.74
C GLU A 38 8.68 14.62 -31.41
N THR A 39 7.59 14.74 -30.64
CA THR A 39 6.25 15.01 -31.17
C THR A 39 6.19 16.35 -31.92
N ARG A 40 6.85 17.42 -31.42
CA ARG A 40 6.95 18.73 -32.10
C ARG A 40 7.80 18.67 -33.37
N LYS A 41 8.91 17.93 -33.33
CA LYS A 41 9.79 17.69 -34.48
C LYS A 41 9.07 16.91 -35.59
N ALA A 42 8.29 15.89 -35.23
CA ALA A 42 7.47 15.11 -36.15
C ALA A 42 6.28 15.90 -36.72
N SER A 43 5.71 16.84 -35.96
CA SER A 43 4.59 17.70 -36.39
C SER A 43 5.02 19.04 -37.00
N GLY A 44 6.33 19.27 -37.20
CA GLY A 44 6.88 20.47 -37.86
C GLY A 44 6.54 21.81 -37.17
N THR A 45 6.08 21.79 -35.92
CA THR A 45 5.52 22.97 -35.25
C THR A 45 6.60 23.68 -34.42
N LEU A 46 7.20 24.72 -35.01
CA LEU A 46 8.07 25.67 -34.31
C LEU A 46 7.28 26.48 -33.27
N PRO A 47 7.82 26.74 -32.06
CA PRO A 47 7.17 27.63 -31.12
C PRO A 47 7.29 29.10 -31.56
N LEU A 48 6.24 29.86 -31.31
CA LEU A 48 6.32 31.33 -31.27
C LEU A 48 7.16 31.72 -30.04
N ALA A 49 8.07 32.69 -30.23
CA ALA A 49 8.97 33.10 -29.17
C ALA A 49 8.24 33.90 -28.08
N GLU A 50 8.41 33.50 -26.82
CA GLU A 50 8.08 34.31 -25.65
C GLU A 50 9.37 34.66 -24.91
N ASP A 51 9.83 35.90 -25.09
CA ASP A 51 10.88 36.47 -24.24
C ASP A 51 10.33 36.81 -22.84
N THR A 52 11.23 36.79 -21.86
CA THR A 52 10.97 36.89 -20.40
C THR A 52 10.69 38.34 -19.92
N PRO A 53 10.29 38.60 -18.64
CA PRO A 53 9.94 37.69 -17.53
C PRO A 53 8.67 38.04 -16.70
N ALA A 54 7.96 36.99 -16.22
CA ALA A 54 7.09 36.95 -15.03
C ALA A 54 5.79 37.82 -15.01
N PRO A 55 4.83 37.59 -14.08
CA PRO A 55 4.43 36.32 -13.42
C PRO A 55 2.94 35.97 -13.66
N SER A 56 2.56 34.74 -13.26
CA SER A 56 1.18 34.24 -13.06
C SER A 56 0.38 33.77 -14.28
N ALA A 57 0.02 32.48 -14.22
CA ALA A 57 -1.26 31.85 -14.60
C ALA A 57 -2.03 32.30 -15.86
N VAL A 58 -2.33 31.31 -16.72
CA VAL A 58 -3.69 30.78 -17.00
C VAL A 58 -3.53 29.61 -17.99
N PHE A 59 -3.72 28.37 -17.54
CA PHE A 59 -4.86 27.47 -17.87
C PHE A 59 -5.22 27.35 -19.38
N ALA A 60 -5.63 26.22 -19.93
CA ALA A 60 -5.64 24.81 -19.52
C ALA A 60 -6.17 23.98 -20.70
N ARG A 61 -6.01 22.66 -20.67
CA ARG A 61 -7.12 21.74 -20.97
C ARG A 61 -6.89 20.43 -20.24
N SER A 62 -7.96 19.97 -19.61
CA SER A 62 -7.94 18.91 -18.61
C SER A 62 -8.40 17.59 -19.21
N GLU A 63 -7.82 16.48 -18.76
CA GLU A 63 -8.58 15.25 -18.55
C GLU A 63 -8.65 14.95 -17.04
N PRO A 64 -9.77 14.41 -16.53
CA PRO A 64 -10.02 14.32 -15.10
C PRO A 64 -9.30 13.12 -14.48
N ASN A 65 -8.29 13.39 -13.65
CA ASN A 65 -7.67 12.36 -12.81
C ASN A 65 -8.58 12.10 -11.57
N PRO A 66 -9.15 10.89 -11.39
CA PRO A 66 -10.07 10.61 -10.29
C PRO A 66 -9.40 10.45 -8.92
N ALA A 67 -8.07 10.49 -8.84
CA ALA A 67 -7.32 10.46 -7.59
C ALA A 67 -6.53 11.77 -7.39
N GLY A 68 -7.14 12.74 -6.70
CA GLY A 68 -6.57 14.06 -6.37
C GLY A 68 -5.39 14.07 -5.38
N CYS A 69 -4.45 13.13 -5.50
CA CYS A 69 -3.25 13.03 -4.66
C CYS A 69 -1.99 13.14 -5.53
N SER A 70 -1.71 14.34 -6.05
CA SER A 70 -0.39 14.65 -6.59
C SER A 70 0.67 14.56 -5.48
N SER A 71 1.87 14.10 -5.84
CA SER A 71 2.99 13.94 -4.91
C SER A 71 3.55 15.30 -4.50
N TYR A 72 2.97 15.89 -3.45
CA TYR A 72 3.36 17.20 -2.95
C TYR A 72 4.80 17.21 -2.41
N LEU A 73 5.66 18.03 -3.01
CA LEU A 73 6.98 18.43 -2.52
C LEU A 73 7.15 19.93 -2.82
N GLY A 74 6.59 20.78 -1.96
CA GLY A 74 6.67 22.23 -2.08
C GLY A 74 7.10 22.89 -0.77
N SER A 75 7.73 24.06 -0.90
CA SER A 75 8.10 24.92 0.23
C SER A 75 6.86 25.67 0.73
N VAL A 76 6.13 25.12 1.69
CA VAL A 76 5.03 25.84 2.33
C VAL A 76 5.59 26.95 3.23
N VAL A 77 4.76 27.96 3.50
CA VAL A 77 4.79 28.70 4.75
C VAL A 77 3.38 28.65 5.33
N LEU A 78 3.14 27.74 6.26
CA LEU A 78 1.87 27.69 6.98
C LEU A 78 1.82 28.83 8.01
N LYS A 79 0.75 29.64 7.98
CA LYS A 79 0.48 30.63 9.02
C LYS A 79 -0.69 30.17 9.88
N TYR A 80 -0.48 30.20 11.18
CA TYR A 80 -1.45 29.91 12.23
C TYR A 80 -1.94 31.23 12.86
N VAL A 81 -3.13 31.20 13.45
CA VAL A 81 -3.74 32.31 14.19
C VAL A 81 -4.16 31.75 15.54
N ASP A 82 -3.49 32.18 16.60
CA ASP A 82 -3.93 31.94 17.97
C ASP A 82 -5.21 32.72 18.25
N PHE A 83 -6.26 32.02 18.66
CA PHE A 83 -7.43 32.63 19.30
C PHE A 83 -7.29 32.52 20.81
N GLU A 84 -6.77 33.57 21.42
CA GLU A 84 -7.00 33.89 22.84
C GLU A 84 -7.94 35.10 22.86
N GLY A 85 -9.24 34.82 22.88
CA GLY A 85 -10.31 35.81 22.76
C GLY A 85 -11.67 35.13 22.88
N GLU A 86 -12.64 35.85 23.44
CA GLU A 86 -13.85 35.30 24.04
C GLU A 86 -14.81 34.63 23.05
N GLU A 87 -15.71 33.81 23.62
CA GLU A 87 -16.86 33.23 22.94
C GLU A 87 -17.81 34.36 22.50
N ASP A 88 -17.69 34.85 21.25
CA ASP A 88 -18.84 35.35 20.50
C ASP A 88 -18.58 35.59 18.99
N ASP A 89 -19.68 35.57 18.23
CA ASP A 89 -19.89 36.11 16.87
C ASP A 89 -19.26 35.43 15.62
N PHE A 90 -18.55 34.28 15.73
CA PHE A 90 -18.19 33.46 14.55
C PHE A 90 -18.47 31.97 14.70
N GLY A 91 -19.75 31.60 14.56
CA GLY A 91 -20.19 30.28 14.07
C GLY A 91 -19.47 29.06 14.64
N VAL A 92 -19.46 28.92 15.96
CA VAL A 92 -18.90 27.74 16.64
C VAL A 92 -19.71 26.50 16.24
N VAL A 93 -19.14 25.65 15.38
CA VAL A 93 -19.70 24.32 15.12
C VAL A 93 -19.26 23.38 16.23
N CYS A 94 -20.00 23.43 17.35
CA CYS A 94 -19.94 22.38 18.36
C CYS A 94 -20.38 21.04 17.73
N PRO A 95 -19.73 19.89 18.03
CA PRO A 95 -20.08 18.60 17.43
C PRO A 95 -21.48 18.04 17.78
N SER A 96 -22.29 18.76 18.55
CA SER A 96 -23.65 18.37 18.94
C SER A 96 -24.72 18.62 17.87
N ASP A 97 -24.55 19.63 17.01
CA ASP A 97 -25.63 20.11 16.16
C ASP A 97 -25.61 19.53 14.74
N SER A 98 -26.31 18.41 14.57
CA SER A 98 -27.21 17.97 13.47
C SER A 98 -26.97 18.32 11.98
N LYS A 99 -25.90 19.01 11.59
CA LYS A 99 -25.51 19.28 10.19
C LYS A 99 -24.08 18.82 9.95
N THR A 100 -23.99 17.62 9.37
CA THR A 100 -22.79 16.92 8.91
C THR A 100 -21.71 17.88 8.35
N PRO A 101 -20.61 18.14 9.06
CA PRO A 101 -19.63 19.15 8.63
C PRO A 101 -18.85 18.70 7.40
N GLN A 102 -18.51 19.62 6.50
CA GLN A 102 -17.86 19.34 5.21
C GLN A 102 -16.45 18.69 5.26
N TRP A 103 -15.83 18.51 6.43
CA TRP A 103 -14.63 17.67 6.54
C TRP A 103 -15.00 16.19 6.65
N ARG A 104 -16.22 15.90 7.12
CA ARG A 104 -16.80 14.61 6.84
C ARG A 104 -16.79 14.41 5.33
N GLU A 105 -17.07 15.33 4.40
CA GLU A 105 -17.06 15.01 2.94
C GLU A 105 -15.86 14.15 2.46
N SER A 106 -14.61 14.46 2.85
CA SER A 106 -13.41 13.67 2.48
C SER A 106 -13.28 12.31 3.19
N ILE A 107 -14.01 12.09 4.29
CA ILE A 107 -14.07 10.86 5.12
C ILE A 107 -15.51 10.26 5.17
N ALA A 108 -16.50 10.87 4.52
CA ALA A 108 -17.91 10.48 4.44
C ALA A 108 -18.12 9.60 3.22
N GLY A 109 -17.19 9.71 2.27
CA GLY A 109 -16.71 8.56 1.52
C GLY A 109 -16.55 7.30 2.37
N ASN A 110 -16.21 7.42 3.66
CA ASN A 110 -15.77 6.28 4.44
C ASN A 110 -16.86 5.76 5.40
N THR A 111 -17.11 4.46 5.32
CA THR A 111 -18.16 3.77 6.07
C THR A 111 -17.53 3.03 7.25
N PRO A 112 -18.02 3.18 8.50
CA PRO A 112 -17.49 2.41 9.61
C PRO A 112 -17.70 0.92 9.38
N LEU A 113 -16.70 0.11 9.76
CA LEU A 113 -16.72 -1.33 9.65
C LEU A 113 -16.80 -1.99 11.03
N THR A 114 -17.55 -3.08 11.11
CA THR A 114 -17.51 -4.02 12.24
C THR A 114 -16.71 -5.23 11.81
N ILE A 115 -15.69 -5.59 12.58
CA ILE A 115 -14.89 -6.79 12.32
C ILE A 115 -15.63 -7.97 12.96
N GLN A 116 -15.76 -9.07 12.23
CA GLN A 116 -16.13 -10.34 12.83
C GLN A 116 -14.95 -11.30 12.71
N LEU A 117 -14.69 -12.03 13.80
CA LEU A 117 -13.81 -13.18 13.74
C LEU A 117 -14.44 -14.24 12.81
N PRO A 118 -13.63 -14.94 11.98
CA PRO A 118 -14.07 -16.18 11.38
C PRO A 118 -14.61 -17.09 12.49
N THR A 119 -15.80 -17.66 12.30
CA THR A 119 -16.37 -18.61 13.26
C THR A 119 -15.56 -19.90 13.21
N ALA A 120 -14.54 -20.00 14.06
CA ALA A 120 -14.02 -21.29 14.48
C ALA A 120 -15.17 -22.08 15.11
N ASP A 121 -15.41 -23.30 14.63
CA ASP A 121 -16.34 -24.22 15.29
C ASP A 121 -15.93 -24.33 16.77
N ALA A 122 -16.89 -24.14 17.68
CA ALA A 122 -16.66 -23.88 19.10
C ALA A 122 -16.21 -25.11 19.92
N THR A 123 -15.24 -25.87 19.42
CA THR A 123 -14.80 -27.16 19.96
C THR A 123 -13.28 -27.37 19.91
N THR A 124 -12.48 -26.38 20.37
CA THR A 124 -11.11 -26.64 20.89
C THR A 124 -10.66 -25.53 21.85
N THR A 125 -10.51 -25.94 23.13
CA THR A 125 -9.57 -25.47 24.19
C THR A 125 -9.31 -23.98 24.48
N ASN A 126 -9.01 -23.70 25.76
CA ASN A 126 -8.75 -22.37 26.34
C ASN A 126 -7.41 -21.71 25.92
N ASP A 127 -6.84 -22.10 24.79
CA ASP A 127 -5.62 -21.47 24.28
C ASP A 127 -5.99 -20.17 23.57
N ALA A 128 -5.35 -19.06 23.95
CA ALA A 128 -5.59 -17.77 23.30
C ALA A 128 -5.30 -17.90 21.80
N PRO A 129 -6.15 -17.34 20.91
CA PRO A 129 -6.05 -17.60 19.48
C PRO A 129 -4.64 -17.32 18.95
N HIS A 130 -4.00 -18.37 18.44
CA HIS A 130 -2.68 -18.32 17.82
C HIS A 130 -2.78 -17.60 16.47
N HIS A 131 -2.93 -16.27 16.53
CA HIS A 131 -3.02 -15.41 15.35
C HIS A 131 -1.77 -15.54 14.48
N HIS A 132 -1.93 -16.16 13.30
CA HIS A 132 -0.85 -16.27 12.32
C HIS A 132 -0.51 -14.90 11.73
N ASN A 133 0.65 -14.80 11.08
CA ASN A 133 1.04 -13.53 10.43
C ASN A 133 0.25 -13.25 9.14
N LEU A 134 -0.51 -14.21 8.64
CA LEU A 134 -1.34 -14.14 7.44
C LEU A 134 -2.69 -14.76 7.79
N GLU A 135 -3.78 -14.01 7.63
CA GLU A 135 -5.13 -14.44 8.02
C GLU A 135 -6.15 -14.06 6.93
N LEU A 136 -7.28 -14.78 6.94
CA LEU A 136 -8.50 -14.42 6.21
C LEU A 136 -9.45 -13.68 7.17
N VAL A 137 -9.76 -12.42 6.87
CA VAL A 137 -10.45 -11.51 7.79
C VAL A 137 -11.82 -11.13 7.26
N ALA A 138 -12.88 -11.37 8.03
CA ALA A 138 -14.25 -11.00 7.69
C ALA A 138 -14.61 -9.61 8.25
N LEU A 139 -14.99 -8.69 7.36
CA LEU A 139 -15.43 -7.34 7.71
C LEU A 139 -16.86 -7.12 7.26
N ASN A 140 -17.73 -6.64 8.16
CA ASN A 140 -19.13 -6.37 7.86
C ASN A 140 -19.44 -4.87 7.95
N THR A 141 -20.39 -4.42 7.14
CA THR A 141 -20.95 -3.07 7.22
C THR A 141 -22.46 -3.08 7.02
N THR A 142 -23.17 -2.32 7.84
CA THR A 142 -24.65 -2.27 7.91
C THR A 142 -25.28 -1.19 7.01
N LEU A 143 -24.47 -0.53 6.18
CA LEU A 143 -24.89 0.55 5.29
C LEU A 143 -24.89 0.06 3.83
N GLY A 144 -25.77 -0.91 3.53
CA GLY A 144 -25.87 -1.59 2.21
C GLY A 144 -26.15 -0.71 0.97
N ASN A 145 -26.15 0.63 1.11
CA ASN A 145 -26.30 1.59 0.02
C ASN A 145 -24.99 2.30 -0.37
N THR A 146 -23.88 2.14 0.37
CA THR A 146 -22.61 2.87 0.09
C THR A 146 -21.67 2.13 -0.84
N VAL A 147 -21.90 0.83 -1.09
CA VAL A 147 -21.02 -0.03 -1.88
C VAL A 147 -21.86 -0.81 -2.90
N ASP A 148 -21.72 -0.47 -4.17
CA ASP A 148 -22.35 -1.19 -5.27
C ASP A 148 -21.56 -2.48 -5.58
N ILE A 149 -21.98 -3.59 -4.98
CA ILE A 149 -21.37 -4.92 -5.15
C ILE A 149 -21.41 -5.37 -6.63
N SER A 150 -22.29 -4.82 -7.48
CA SER A 150 -22.31 -5.17 -8.91
C SER A 150 -21.05 -4.70 -9.67
N GLN A 151 -20.28 -3.77 -9.09
CA GLN A 151 -19.02 -3.27 -9.65
C GLN A 151 -17.81 -4.13 -9.25
N TYR A 152 -17.93 -4.96 -8.19
CA TYR A 152 -16.86 -5.83 -7.72
C TYR A 152 -16.37 -6.79 -8.80
N SER A 153 -15.05 -6.89 -8.91
CA SER A 153 -14.35 -7.85 -9.78
C SER A 153 -13.30 -8.61 -8.96
N PRO A 154 -13.06 -9.91 -9.23
CA PRO A 154 -11.91 -10.62 -8.68
C PRO A 154 -10.61 -9.82 -8.91
N GLY A 155 -9.79 -9.71 -7.86
CA GLY A 155 -8.58 -8.87 -7.80
C GLY A 155 -8.78 -7.44 -7.30
N ASP A 156 -10.02 -6.98 -7.11
CA ASP A 156 -10.30 -5.70 -6.45
C ASP A 156 -9.79 -5.68 -5.01
N VAL A 157 -9.58 -4.47 -4.50
CA VAL A 157 -9.03 -4.21 -3.17
C VAL A 157 -10.01 -3.42 -2.31
N LEU A 158 -9.96 -3.65 -1.01
CA LEU A 158 -10.66 -2.84 -0.03
C LEU A 158 -9.69 -1.79 0.52
N GLU A 159 -10.04 -0.51 0.41
CA GLU A 159 -9.27 0.57 1.04
C GLU A 159 -9.74 0.81 2.47
N LEU A 160 -8.95 0.33 3.43
CA LEU A 160 -9.16 0.52 4.86
C LEU A 160 -8.36 1.72 5.36
N TYR A 161 -9.06 2.65 6.00
CA TYR A 161 -8.48 3.79 6.70
C TYR A 161 -8.61 3.58 8.20
N ALA A 162 -7.52 3.83 8.94
CA ALA A 162 -7.46 3.80 10.40
C ALA A 162 -6.95 5.15 10.90
N PRO A 163 -7.38 5.64 12.08
CA PRO A 163 -6.90 6.86 12.69
C PRO A 163 -5.61 6.58 13.47
N ASN A 164 -4.81 7.62 13.75
CA ASN A 164 -3.74 7.48 14.75
C ASN A 164 -4.36 7.19 16.12
N HIS A 165 -3.76 6.25 16.86
CA HIS A 165 -4.22 5.86 18.19
C HIS A 165 -4.15 7.04 19.18
N SER A 166 -5.08 7.11 20.13
CA SER A 166 -5.19 8.23 21.07
C SER A 166 -3.90 8.50 21.86
N SER A 167 -3.19 7.46 22.29
CA SER A 167 -1.89 7.60 22.98
C SER A 167 -0.81 8.26 22.11
N VAL A 168 -0.78 7.95 20.81
CA VAL A 168 0.14 8.55 19.82
C VAL A 168 -0.20 10.02 19.64
N VAL A 169 -1.50 10.35 19.50
CA VAL A 169 -2.00 11.73 19.37
C VAL A 169 -1.69 12.56 20.62
N SER A 170 -1.95 12.03 21.82
CA SER A 170 -1.61 12.71 23.08
C SER A 170 -0.09 12.84 23.28
N SER A 171 0.74 11.92 22.78
CA SER A 171 2.20 12.06 22.83
C SER A 171 2.68 13.19 21.92
N ILE A 172 2.25 13.20 20.65
CA ILE A 172 2.69 14.26 19.71
C ILE A 172 2.20 15.65 20.12
N CYS A 173 0.98 15.79 20.67
CA CYS A 173 0.49 17.08 21.16
C CYS A 173 1.38 17.69 22.27
N LYS A 174 1.96 16.85 23.15
CA LYS A 174 2.89 17.31 24.20
C LYS A 174 4.16 17.94 23.62
N HIS A 175 4.71 17.39 22.54
CA HIS A 175 5.89 17.94 21.85
C HIS A 175 5.66 19.33 21.26
N PHE A 176 4.45 19.60 20.76
CA PHE A 176 4.05 20.92 20.29
C PHE A 176 3.62 21.88 21.41
N ARG A 177 3.44 21.37 22.65
CA ARG A 177 2.93 22.12 23.82
C ARG A 177 1.58 22.80 23.54
N LEU A 178 0.76 22.20 22.68
CA LEU A 178 -0.58 22.67 22.35
C LEU A 178 -1.64 21.81 23.04
N PRO A 179 -2.70 22.40 23.63
CA PRO A 179 -3.84 21.64 24.12
C PRO A 179 -4.50 20.83 22.99
N GLU A 180 -4.88 19.58 23.26
CA GLU A 180 -5.58 18.72 22.28
C GLU A 180 -6.83 19.38 21.68
N THR A 181 -7.57 20.12 22.51
CA THR A 181 -8.80 20.84 22.14
C THR A 181 -8.56 22.19 21.46
N ARG A 182 -7.31 22.67 21.35
CA ARG A 182 -7.00 23.98 20.74
C ARG A 182 -7.47 23.97 19.29
N LEU A 183 -8.35 24.93 18.94
CA LEU A 183 -8.75 25.14 17.56
C LEU A 183 -7.62 25.84 16.80
N VAL A 184 -7.30 25.30 15.63
CA VAL A 184 -6.33 25.87 14.70
C VAL A 184 -6.99 26.07 13.34
N GLN A 185 -6.58 27.15 12.64
CA GLN A 185 -7.00 27.42 11.27
C GLN A 185 -5.77 27.54 10.37
N LEU A 186 -5.59 26.58 9.47
CA LEU A 186 -4.40 26.48 8.63
C LEU A 186 -4.61 27.26 7.32
N LYS A 187 -3.70 28.21 7.04
CA LYS A 187 -3.76 29.10 5.86
C LYS A 187 -2.48 28.99 5.05
N ALA A 188 -2.62 29.04 3.73
CA ALA A 188 -1.48 29.30 2.84
C ALA A 188 -0.92 30.69 3.14
N SER A 189 0.40 30.82 3.11
CA SER A 189 1.06 32.12 3.08
C SER A 189 0.64 32.91 1.84
N PRO A 190 0.40 34.24 1.96
CA PRO A 190 0.09 35.08 0.81
C PRO A 190 1.26 35.24 -0.18
N PHE A 191 2.46 34.78 0.20
CA PHE A 191 3.69 34.85 -0.61
C PHE A 191 3.98 33.57 -1.42
N VAL A 192 3.05 32.61 -1.46
CA VAL A 192 3.21 31.33 -2.17
C VAL A 192 1.91 31.03 -2.93
N SER A 193 1.99 30.36 -4.09
CA SER A 193 0.78 29.98 -4.86
C SER A 193 -0.18 29.15 -4.00
N ALA A 194 -1.48 29.25 -4.29
CA ALA A 194 -2.51 28.41 -3.66
C ALA A 194 -2.24 26.91 -3.90
N ASP A 195 -1.69 26.56 -5.06
CA ASP A 195 -1.30 25.18 -5.43
C ASP A 195 -0.15 24.62 -4.57
N CYS A 196 0.54 25.49 -3.82
CA CYS A 196 1.58 25.11 -2.89
C CYS A 196 1.05 24.85 -1.47
N PHE A 197 -0.26 24.84 -1.24
CA PHE A 197 -0.82 24.36 0.03
C PHE A 197 -0.91 22.82 0.02
N PRO A 198 -0.55 22.11 1.11
CA PRO A 198 -0.67 20.65 1.14
C PRO A 198 -2.13 20.20 0.93
N PRO A 199 -2.47 19.49 -0.16
CA PRO A 199 -3.87 19.28 -0.56
C PRO A 199 -4.65 18.35 0.37
N TRP A 200 -3.94 17.64 1.23
CA TRP A 200 -4.49 16.74 2.24
C TRP A 200 -4.79 17.43 3.58
N ILE A 201 -4.39 18.68 3.78
CA ILE A 201 -4.67 19.45 5.00
C ILE A 201 -5.98 20.27 4.80
N PRO A 202 -6.85 20.38 5.80
CA PRO A 202 -8.04 21.23 5.71
C PRO A 202 -7.68 22.73 5.74
N GLN A 203 -7.63 23.36 4.56
CA GLN A 203 -7.35 24.79 4.42
C GLN A 203 -8.52 25.66 4.90
N ARG A 204 -8.22 26.77 5.63
CA ARG A 204 -9.18 27.78 6.11
C ARG A 204 -10.33 27.24 7.00
N ARG A 205 -10.28 25.99 7.44
CA ARG A 205 -11.25 25.39 8.37
C ARG A 205 -10.70 25.42 9.80
N ASN A 206 -11.60 25.58 10.77
CA ASN A 206 -11.28 25.41 12.19
C ASN A 206 -11.25 23.90 12.47
N ILE A 207 -10.15 23.40 13.03
CA ILE A 207 -9.95 21.99 13.38
C ILE A 207 -9.23 21.93 14.72
N THR A 208 -9.51 20.93 15.57
CA THR A 208 -8.72 20.75 16.81
C THR A 208 -7.33 20.20 16.49
N VAL A 209 -6.32 20.51 17.32
CA VAL A 209 -4.99 19.88 17.19
C VAL A 209 -5.10 18.35 17.28
N LYS A 210 -6.01 17.85 18.12
CA LYS A 210 -6.33 16.42 18.22
C LYS A 210 -6.82 15.84 16.90
N ASP A 211 -7.83 16.43 16.27
CA ASP A 211 -8.39 15.91 15.01
C ASP A 211 -7.38 15.98 13.86
N LEU A 212 -6.57 17.04 13.81
CA LEU A 212 -5.47 17.19 12.85
C LEU A 212 -4.51 16.00 12.93
N PHE A 213 -4.02 15.67 14.13
CA PHE A 213 -3.12 14.52 14.32
C PHE A 213 -3.83 13.17 14.32
N THR A 214 -5.12 13.09 14.62
CA THR A 214 -5.87 11.82 14.60
C THR A 214 -6.12 11.37 13.17
N TYR A 215 -6.47 12.31 12.27
CA TYR A 215 -7.00 11.98 10.95
C TYR A 215 -6.11 12.36 9.76
N TYR A 216 -5.32 13.43 9.86
CA TYR A 216 -4.70 14.03 8.67
C TYR A 216 -3.21 13.72 8.54
N VAL A 217 -2.47 13.60 9.65
CA VAL A 217 -1.00 13.50 9.61
C VAL A 217 -0.52 12.07 9.86
N ASP A 218 0.30 11.52 8.96
CA ASP A 218 1.07 10.30 9.21
C ASP A 218 2.25 10.63 10.13
N VAL A 219 2.18 10.17 11.38
CA VAL A 219 3.20 10.39 12.42
C VAL A 219 4.00 9.13 12.74
N SER A 220 3.54 7.96 12.24
CA SER A 220 4.10 6.64 12.53
C SER A 220 5.05 6.12 11.45
N SER A 221 5.01 6.70 10.24
CA SER A 221 5.85 6.26 9.12
C SER A 221 7.28 6.78 9.18
N SER A 222 8.23 5.88 8.93
CA SER A 222 9.65 6.21 8.78
C SER A 222 9.99 6.85 7.43
N ALA A 223 9.08 6.80 6.46
CA ALA A 223 9.33 7.29 5.10
C ALA A 223 9.60 8.81 5.02
N TYR A 224 9.32 9.55 6.09
CA TYR A 224 9.50 11.01 6.19
C TYR A 224 10.69 11.42 7.08
N ILE A 225 11.47 10.45 7.59
CA ILE A 225 12.78 10.72 8.20
C ILE A 225 13.80 11.03 7.10
N ARG A 226 13.68 12.25 6.56
CA ARG A 226 14.46 12.79 5.44
C ARG A 226 15.13 14.10 5.83
N LYS A 227 16.06 14.56 4.99
CA LYS A 227 16.80 15.82 5.18
C LYS A 227 15.93 17.03 5.57
N PRO A 228 14.73 17.28 4.99
CA PRO A 228 13.87 18.39 5.41
C PRO A 228 13.44 18.32 6.89
N PHE A 229 12.98 17.15 7.36
CA PHE A 229 12.58 16.95 8.75
C PHE A 229 13.78 17.00 9.71
N LEU A 230 14.88 16.34 9.36
CA LEU A 230 16.11 16.37 10.17
C LEU A 230 16.69 17.79 10.28
N SER A 231 16.67 18.57 9.19
CA SER A 231 17.08 19.99 9.18
C SER A 231 16.12 20.88 9.97
N LEU A 232 14.83 20.54 10.07
CA LEU A 232 13.88 21.23 10.96
C LEU A 232 14.23 20.95 12.43
N LEU A 233 14.39 19.68 12.81
CA LEU A 233 14.80 19.29 14.17
C LEU A 233 16.11 20.01 14.55
N GLN A 234 17.12 19.98 13.68
CA GLN A 234 18.43 20.57 13.92
C GLN A 234 18.34 22.08 14.20
N LYS A 235 17.47 22.81 13.49
CA LYS A 235 17.24 24.24 13.70
C LYS A 235 16.56 24.52 15.05
N CYS A 236 15.66 23.62 15.48
CA CYS A 236 14.90 23.75 16.72
C CYS A 236 15.62 23.26 18.00
N VAL A 237 16.66 22.42 17.89
CA VAL A 237 17.51 22.03 19.04
C VAL A 237 18.28 23.24 19.56
N ALA A 238 18.27 23.49 20.87
CA ALA A 238 18.91 24.66 21.49
C ALA A 238 20.43 24.67 21.27
N GLU A 239 21.03 25.87 21.24
CA GLU A 239 22.47 26.04 20.96
C GLU A 239 23.37 25.34 21.99
N GLN A 240 22.95 25.30 23.26
CA GLN A 240 23.63 24.56 24.33
C GLN A 240 23.72 23.04 24.09
N HIS A 241 22.92 22.49 23.18
CA HIS A 241 22.90 21.07 22.79
C HIS A 241 23.59 20.85 21.44
N ALA A 242 24.76 21.50 21.29
CA ALA A 242 25.63 21.36 20.11
C ALA A 242 25.93 19.90 19.71
N PRO A 243 26.14 18.92 20.62
CA PRO A 243 26.34 17.52 20.23
C PRO A 243 25.14 16.94 19.45
N GLN A 244 23.92 17.24 19.86
CA GLN A 244 22.68 16.79 19.21
C GLN A 244 22.46 17.49 17.87
N ARG A 245 22.78 18.80 17.77
CA ARG A 245 22.78 19.53 16.49
C ARG A 245 23.77 18.92 15.49
N SER A 246 24.97 18.56 15.95
CA SER A 246 25.98 17.88 15.13
C SER A 246 25.59 16.46 14.75
N ALA A 247 24.89 15.71 15.61
CA ALA A 247 24.36 14.40 15.27
C ALA A 247 23.30 14.48 14.15
N LEU A 248 22.37 15.43 14.22
CA LEU A 248 21.38 15.69 13.18
C LEU A 248 22.01 16.18 11.87
N GLN A 249 23.09 16.98 11.94
CA GLN A 249 23.87 17.36 10.76
C GLN A 249 24.49 16.14 10.07
N ARG A 250 25.16 15.26 10.82
CA ARG A 250 25.74 14.01 10.28
C ARG A 250 24.68 13.14 9.61
N LEU A 251 23.52 12.97 10.24
CA LEU A 251 22.36 12.28 9.65
C LEU A 251 21.88 12.94 8.34
N CYS A 252 21.93 14.27 8.21
CA CYS A 252 21.58 14.99 6.98
C CYS A 252 22.61 14.86 5.84
N ASP A 253 23.87 14.62 6.17
CA ASP A 253 24.98 14.54 5.21
C ASP A 253 25.25 13.09 4.78
N GLN A 254 25.18 12.14 5.71
CA GLN A 254 25.40 10.70 5.47
C GLN A 254 24.12 10.01 4.97
N HIS A 255 23.53 10.50 3.86
CA HIS A 255 22.21 10.08 3.40
C HIS A 255 22.06 8.56 3.17
N LYS A 256 23.11 7.89 2.67
CA LYS A 256 23.10 6.42 2.46
C LYS A 256 23.06 5.64 3.77
N GLU A 257 23.80 6.10 4.79
CA GLU A 257 23.82 5.48 6.12
C GLU A 257 22.49 5.73 6.83
N LEU A 258 21.94 6.95 6.74
CA LEU A 258 20.59 7.26 7.19
C LEU A 258 19.54 6.33 6.56
N GLN A 259 19.58 6.12 5.23
CA GLN A 259 18.65 5.22 4.56
C GLN A 259 18.78 3.77 5.05
N ALA A 260 20.01 3.27 5.20
CA ALA A 260 20.28 1.93 5.72
C ALA A 260 19.72 1.77 7.14
N GLU A 261 20.01 2.72 8.04
CA GLU A 261 19.57 2.70 9.43
C GLU A 261 18.03 2.84 9.54
N VAL A 262 17.42 3.75 8.79
CA VAL A 262 15.95 3.91 8.74
C VAL A 262 15.25 2.63 8.22
N SER A 263 15.90 1.89 7.33
CA SER A 263 15.39 0.63 6.76
C SER A 263 15.58 -0.60 7.66
N THR A 264 16.38 -0.50 8.73
CA THR A 264 16.59 -1.58 9.71
C THR A 264 15.89 -1.30 11.05
N THR A 265 15.76 -0.03 11.43
CA THR A 265 15.20 0.40 12.72
C THR A 265 13.79 0.96 12.63
N PHE A 266 13.32 1.37 11.44
CA PHE A 266 11.98 1.93 11.22
C PHE A 266 11.53 2.98 12.27
N PRO A 267 12.30 4.08 12.48
CA PRO A 267 11.93 5.14 13.41
C PRO A 267 10.81 5.99 12.82
N SER A 268 9.77 6.26 13.60
CA SER A 268 8.67 7.15 13.21
C SER A 268 9.03 8.63 13.45
N LEU A 269 8.18 9.54 12.95
CA LEU A 269 8.31 10.96 13.30
C LEU A 269 8.16 11.17 14.81
N LEU A 270 7.26 10.43 15.46
CA LEU A 270 7.10 10.49 16.93
C LEU A 270 8.35 9.98 17.67
N ASP A 271 8.93 8.84 17.27
CA ASP A 271 10.17 8.32 17.90
C ASP A 271 11.30 9.38 17.86
N MET A 272 11.41 10.13 16.76
CA MET A 272 12.39 11.21 16.61
C MET A 272 12.04 12.45 17.44
N LEU A 273 10.76 12.76 17.62
CA LEU A 273 10.31 13.82 18.55
C LEU A 273 10.58 13.43 20.00
N ASP A 274 10.34 12.18 20.40
CA ASP A 274 10.68 11.67 21.74
C ASP A 274 12.19 11.72 22.00
N ALA A 275 13.02 11.37 21.01
CA ALA A 275 14.47 11.42 21.09
C ALA A 275 15.04 12.83 21.23
N PHE A 276 14.57 13.77 20.41
CA PHE A 276 15.14 15.12 20.31
C PHE A 276 14.39 16.18 21.11
N GLY A 277 13.16 15.88 21.55
CA GLY A 277 12.28 16.73 22.36
C GLY A 277 12.94 17.37 23.58
N PRO A 278 13.67 16.61 24.42
CA PRO A 278 14.39 17.16 25.59
C PRO A 278 15.46 18.22 25.27
N TYR A 279 15.91 18.30 24.01
CA TYR A 279 16.95 19.21 23.56
C TYR A 279 16.42 20.40 22.74
N LEU A 280 15.10 20.47 22.52
CA LEU A 280 14.48 21.57 21.79
C LEU A 280 14.55 22.88 22.58
N GLY A 281 14.72 24.00 21.88
CA GLY A 281 14.68 25.33 22.47
C GLY A 281 13.33 25.70 23.08
N ALA A 282 13.27 26.84 23.77
CA ALA A 282 12.06 27.33 24.42
C ALA A 282 10.84 27.39 23.48
N SER A 283 11.04 27.75 22.21
CA SER A 283 9.99 27.83 21.17
C SER A 283 9.54 26.49 20.59
N GLY A 284 10.19 25.37 20.94
CA GLY A 284 9.88 24.04 20.40
C GLY A 284 10.03 23.92 18.88
N ILE A 285 9.24 23.01 18.29
CA ILE A 285 9.10 22.89 16.83
C ILE A 285 7.80 23.60 16.44
N PRO A 286 7.82 24.57 15.50
CA PRO A 286 6.59 25.20 15.03
C PRO A 286 5.69 24.18 14.34
N LEU A 287 4.45 24.00 14.80
CA LEU A 287 3.46 23.09 14.20
C LEU A 287 3.34 23.32 12.68
N ALA A 288 3.27 24.59 12.28
CA ALA A 288 3.32 25.01 10.89
C ALA A 288 4.47 24.35 10.12
N LYS A 289 5.71 24.43 10.60
CA LYS A 289 6.90 23.87 9.94
C LYS A 289 6.97 22.35 9.97
N PHE A 290 6.46 21.71 11.04
CA PHE A 290 6.33 20.26 11.07
C PHE A 290 5.39 19.74 9.96
N LEU A 291 4.24 20.40 9.78
CA LEU A 291 3.25 19.98 8.79
C LEU A 291 3.79 19.99 7.35
N GLU A 292 4.66 20.94 7.00
CA GLU A 292 5.30 21.05 5.66
C GLU A 292 6.26 19.90 5.33
N VAL A 293 6.83 19.27 6.36
CA VAL A 293 7.78 18.13 6.23
C VAL A 293 7.14 16.78 6.61
N SER A 294 5.86 16.81 6.99
CA SER A 294 5.03 15.64 7.30
C SER A 294 4.21 15.19 6.09
N ALA A 295 3.25 14.29 6.30
CA ALA A 295 2.55 13.59 5.23
C ALA A 295 1.09 13.28 5.55
N PRO A 296 0.25 13.01 4.54
CA PRO A 296 -1.10 12.54 4.76
C PRO A 296 -1.11 11.16 5.44
N LEU A 297 -1.95 11.00 6.44
CA LEU A 297 -2.39 9.69 6.92
C LEU A 297 -3.19 9.00 5.81
N ARG A 298 -2.74 7.82 5.35
CA ARG A 298 -3.32 7.13 4.19
C ARG A 298 -4.10 5.88 4.55
N SER A 299 -5.15 5.61 3.78
CA SER A 299 -5.74 4.28 3.66
C SER A 299 -4.72 3.25 3.16
N ARG A 300 -5.00 1.98 3.40
CA ARG A 300 -4.23 0.84 2.89
C ARG A 300 -5.16 -0.13 2.16
N LYS A 301 -4.67 -0.62 1.01
CA LYS A 301 -5.36 -1.55 0.12
C LYS A 301 -5.14 -2.99 0.62
N PHE A 302 -6.22 -3.75 0.75
CA PHE A 302 -6.21 -5.17 1.10
C PHE A 302 -6.94 -5.96 0.03
N SER A 303 -6.38 -7.09 -0.42
CA SER A 303 -7.00 -7.92 -1.47
C SER A 303 -8.31 -8.52 -0.98
N ILE A 304 -9.40 -8.29 -1.73
CA ILE A 304 -10.68 -8.90 -1.46
C ILE A 304 -10.64 -10.34 -2.01
N VAL A 305 -10.97 -11.30 -1.15
CA VAL A 305 -11.15 -12.71 -1.50
C VAL A 305 -12.59 -13.00 -1.85
N ASP A 306 -13.54 -12.43 -1.13
CA ASP A 306 -14.96 -12.54 -1.45
C ASP A 306 -15.78 -11.34 -0.98
N VAL A 307 -16.93 -11.13 -1.62
CA VAL A 307 -17.98 -10.20 -1.16
C VAL A 307 -19.31 -10.94 -1.15
N SER A 308 -20.10 -10.75 -0.09
CA SER A 308 -21.47 -11.22 0.00
C SER A 308 -22.39 -10.13 0.53
N SER A 309 -23.62 -10.09 0.02
CA SER A 309 -24.71 -9.35 0.66
C SER A 309 -25.44 -10.31 1.61
N VAL A 310 -25.71 -9.84 2.82
CA VAL A 310 -26.45 -10.57 3.85
C VAL A 310 -27.83 -9.92 3.97
N SER A 311 -28.87 -10.71 3.65
CA SER A 311 -30.28 -10.29 3.63
C SER A 311 -30.89 -10.16 5.03
N GLU A 312 -30.12 -9.65 5.99
CA GLU A 312 -30.57 -9.32 7.34
C GLU A 312 -31.28 -7.96 7.39
N SER A 313 -31.85 -7.61 8.55
CA SER A 313 -32.47 -6.31 8.80
C SER A 313 -31.73 -5.62 9.96
N PRO A 314 -30.88 -4.60 9.70
CA PRO A 314 -30.60 -3.97 8.41
C PRO A 314 -29.72 -4.80 7.47
N PRO A 315 -29.82 -4.61 6.14
CA PRO A 315 -29.02 -5.33 5.17
C PRO A 315 -27.54 -4.97 5.32
N SER A 316 -26.68 -5.99 5.34
CA SER A 316 -25.25 -5.81 5.51
C SER A 316 -24.44 -6.37 4.34
N THR A 317 -23.24 -5.84 4.15
CA THR A 317 -22.25 -6.36 3.18
C THR A 317 -21.08 -6.93 3.95
N SER A 318 -20.70 -8.16 3.64
CA SER A 318 -19.53 -8.84 4.16
C SER A 318 -18.41 -8.84 3.13
N PHE A 319 -17.19 -8.56 3.58
CA PHE A 319 -15.96 -8.63 2.81
C PHE A 319 -15.04 -9.65 3.47
N LEU A 320 -14.61 -10.67 2.73
CA LEU A 320 -13.53 -11.54 3.15
C LEU A 320 -12.22 -11.00 2.55
N LEU A 321 -11.27 -10.64 3.39
CA LEU A 321 -9.97 -10.09 2.99
C LEU A 321 -8.83 -11.07 3.25
N CYS A 322 -7.78 -11.01 2.44
CA CYS A 322 -6.50 -11.63 2.79
C CYS A 322 -5.57 -10.55 3.37
N ALA A 323 -5.22 -10.67 4.64
CA ALA A 323 -4.44 -9.66 5.36
C ALA A 323 -3.21 -10.26 6.03
N ARG A 324 -2.07 -9.56 5.94
CA ARG A 324 -0.85 -9.90 6.69
C ARG A 324 -0.61 -8.89 7.79
N ARG A 325 -0.35 -9.38 9.01
CA ARG A 325 0.06 -8.54 10.14
C ARG A 325 1.48 -8.03 9.88
N ILE A 326 1.65 -6.71 9.81
CA ILE A 326 2.97 -6.12 9.61
C ILE A 326 3.61 -5.88 10.98
N VAL A 327 4.59 -6.72 11.30
CA VAL A 327 5.41 -6.64 12.51
C VAL A 327 6.88 -6.71 12.10
N HIS A 328 7.70 -5.84 12.66
CA HIS A 328 9.16 -5.91 12.54
C HIS A 328 9.80 -5.73 13.90
N GLU A 329 10.71 -6.63 14.28
CA GLU A 329 11.54 -6.43 15.47
C GLU A 329 12.63 -5.42 15.14
N ARG A 330 12.59 -4.27 15.81
CA ARG A 330 13.62 -3.24 15.66
C ARG A 330 14.91 -3.76 16.28
N ARG A 331 15.96 -3.92 15.47
CA ARG A 331 17.29 -4.26 15.99
C ARG A 331 17.80 -3.11 16.84
N SER A 332 18.32 -3.40 18.03
CA SER A 332 19.18 -2.46 18.75
C SER A 332 20.42 -2.20 17.89
N SER A 333 20.76 -0.93 17.65
CA SER A 333 21.99 -0.55 16.94
C SER A 333 23.20 -1.14 17.65
N SER A 334 23.78 -2.20 17.08
CA SER A 334 24.92 -2.94 17.64
C SER A 334 26.26 -2.51 17.05
N SER A 335 26.23 -1.76 15.95
CA SER A 335 27.38 -1.10 15.38
C SER A 335 27.74 0.14 16.18
N ALA A 336 29.04 0.39 16.35
CA ALA A 336 29.58 1.66 16.88
C ALA A 336 29.39 2.87 15.92
N SER A 337 28.41 2.79 15.02
CA SER A 337 27.98 3.84 14.12
C SER A 337 27.28 4.94 14.92
N THR A 338 27.93 6.10 15.00
CA THR A 338 27.58 7.28 15.83
C THR A 338 26.30 8.03 15.41
N LEU A 339 25.36 7.34 14.75
CA LEU A 339 24.10 7.87 14.25
C LEU A 339 23.02 7.68 15.32
N VAL A 340 22.62 8.81 15.89
CA VAL A 340 21.78 8.88 17.10
C VAL A 340 20.31 8.64 16.74
N LEU A 341 19.95 7.36 16.59
CA LEU A 341 18.57 6.93 16.80
C LEU A 341 18.36 6.58 18.28
N PRO A 342 17.18 6.84 18.86
CA PRO A 342 16.97 6.68 20.28
C PRO A 342 17.16 5.22 20.74
N ALA A 343 17.99 5.01 21.76
CA ALA A 343 18.10 3.70 22.43
C ALA A 343 16.79 3.24 23.10
N SER A 344 15.82 4.16 23.23
CA SER A 344 14.47 3.96 23.77
C SER A 344 13.40 3.64 22.72
N LEU A 345 13.75 3.36 21.46
CA LEU A 345 12.78 2.82 20.48
C LEU A 345 12.08 1.59 21.09
N GLU A 346 10.74 1.54 21.01
CA GLU A 346 10.01 0.30 21.28
C GLU A 346 10.59 -0.82 20.40
N ARG A 347 10.88 -2.00 20.98
CA ARG A 347 11.57 -3.11 20.29
C ARG A 347 10.85 -3.64 19.04
N ARG A 348 9.63 -3.17 18.76
CA ARG A 348 8.72 -3.71 17.77
C ARG A 348 8.07 -2.56 17.02
N PHE A 349 8.24 -2.52 15.70
CA PHE A 349 7.42 -1.71 14.82
C PHE A 349 6.20 -2.53 14.40
N GLU A 350 5.01 -1.91 14.45
CA GLU A 350 3.77 -2.50 13.96
C GLU A 350 3.14 -1.58 12.90
N GLY A 351 2.74 -2.14 11.76
CA GLY A 351 2.25 -1.35 10.63
C GLY A 351 0.86 -0.80 10.91
N HIS A 352 0.74 0.53 11.00
CA HIS A 352 -0.45 1.31 11.38
C HIS A 352 -1.82 0.61 11.16
N VAL A 353 -2.28 0.53 9.91
CA VAL A 353 -3.61 -0.05 9.58
C VAL A 353 -3.68 -1.55 9.86
N SER A 354 -2.59 -2.30 9.64
CA SER A 354 -2.57 -3.73 9.94
C SER A 354 -2.63 -4.01 11.44
N GLN A 355 -2.04 -3.16 12.29
CA GLN A 355 -2.15 -3.31 13.73
C GLN A 355 -3.57 -2.99 14.20
N SER A 356 -4.20 -1.93 13.69
CA SER A 356 -5.61 -1.63 13.97
C SER A 356 -6.53 -2.80 13.58
N LEU A 357 -6.31 -3.40 12.41
CA LEU A 357 -7.04 -4.57 11.93
C LEU A 357 -6.87 -5.80 12.83
N PHE A 358 -5.64 -6.16 13.19
CA PHE A 358 -5.36 -7.35 14.01
C PHE A 358 -5.60 -7.13 15.51
N SER A 359 -5.63 -5.89 16.00
CA SER A 359 -6.03 -5.57 17.39
C SER A 359 -7.54 -5.69 17.56
N ALA A 360 -8.31 -5.22 16.57
CA ALA A 360 -9.76 -5.38 16.55
C ALA A 360 -10.19 -6.85 16.62
N LEU A 361 -9.53 -7.72 15.85
CA LEU A 361 -9.75 -9.17 15.88
C LEU A 361 -9.53 -9.77 17.27
N ARG A 362 -8.49 -9.34 17.98
CA ARG A 362 -8.11 -9.88 19.30
C ARG A 362 -9.06 -9.49 20.43
N ILE A 363 -9.57 -8.26 20.40
CA ILE A 363 -10.30 -7.67 21.54
C ILE A 363 -11.82 -7.79 21.33
N ASN A 364 -12.27 -8.07 20.09
CA ASN A 364 -13.68 -8.04 19.68
C ASN A 364 -14.38 -6.69 20.00
N GLU A 365 -13.57 -5.63 20.15
CA GLU A 365 -14.03 -4.26 20.33
C GLU A 365 -14.09 -3.56 18.97
N PRO A 366 -15.08 -2.65 18.78
CA PRO A 366 -15.23 -1.89 17.54
C PRO A 366 -14.08 -0.89 17.37
N SER A 367 -12.96 -1.36 16.83
CA SER A 367 -11.90 -0.49 16.34
C SER A 367 -12.43 0.34 15.18
N THR A 368 -12.16 1.63 15.20
CA THR A 368 -12.54 2.57 14.13
C THR A 368 -11.72 2.32 12.87
N LEU A 369 -12.11 1.30 12.11
CA LEU A 369 -11.75 1.16 10.70
C LEU A 369 -12.87 1.73 9.84
N TRP A 370 -12.47 2.45 8.79
CA TRP A 370 -13.42 2.98 7.81
C TRP A 370 -13.07 2.54 6.39
N LEU A 371 -14.07 2.05 5.67
CA LEU A 371 -14.03 1.63 4.27
C LEU A 371 -14.18 2.82 3.33
N ARG A 372 -13.21 3.10 2.46
CA ARG A 372 -13.31 4.18 1.45
C ARG A 372 -14.30 3.84 0.31
N ARG A 373 -15.20 4.79 -0.01
CA ARG A 373 -16.29 4.68 -1.02
C ARG A 373 -15.86 4.15 -2.39
N SER A 374 -14.64 4.45 -2.83
CA SER A 374 -14.12 4.09 -4.16
C SER A 374 -13.17 2.88 -4.11
N SER A 375 -13.65 1.74 -3.62
CA SER A 375 -12.80 0.53 -3.47
C SER A 375 -12.78 -0.38 -4.70
N PHE A 376 -13.84 -0.41 -5.53
CA PHE A 376 -13.93 -1.33 -6.68
C PHE A 376 -13.49 -0.72 -8.01
N GLY A 377 -13.21 -1.58 -8.99
CA GLY A 377 -12.83 -1.18 -10.35
C GLY A 377 -11.35 -0.86 -10.52
N ALA A 378 -10.51 -1.33 -9.60
CA ALA A 378 -9.05 -1.13 -9.60
C ALA A 378 -8.27 -2.44 -9.79
N SER A 379 -8.95 -3.58 -9.94
CA SER A 379 -8.35 -4.86 -10.29
C SER A 379 -7.56 -4.78 -11.61
N LEU A 380 -6.30 -5.21 -11.56
CA LEU A 380 -5.49 -5.47 -12.77
C LEU A 380 -5.76 -6.87 -13.35
N ILE A 381 -6.59 -7.68 -12.69
CA ILE A 381 -6.86 -9.06 -13.08
C ILE A 381 -8.03 -9.09 -14.08
N PRO A 382 -7.82 -9.60 -15.31
CA PRO A 382 -8.87 -9.69 -16.32
C PRO A 382 -10.04 -10.55 -15.84
N ARG A 383 -11.27 -10.01 -15.97
CA ARG A 383 -12.52 -10.70 -15.55
C ARG A 383 -12.73 -12.08 -16.20
N ASN A 384 -12.07 -12.35 -17.34
CA ASN A 384 -12.13 -13.65 -18.02
C ASN A 384 -11.25 -14.74 -17.37
N PHE A 385 -10.35 -14.42 -16.44
CA PHE A 385 -9.51 -15.42 -15.73
C PHE A 385 -10.36 -16.46 -14.97
N VAL A 386 -11.54 -16.05 -14.50
CA VAL A 386 -12.56 -16.93 -13.92
C VAL A 386 -12.95 -18.09 -14.86
N LYS A 387 -12.86 -17.89 -16.18
CA LYS A 387 -13.27 -18.82 -17.24
C LYS A 387 -12.11 -19.38 -18.09
N ARG A 388 -10.86 -19.05 -17.77
CA ARG A 388 -9.67 -19.52 -18.53
C ARG A 388 -8.89 -20.58 -17.75
N PRO A 389 -8.13 -21.45 -18.43
CA PRO A 389 -7.00 -22.14 -17.83
C PRO A 389 -6.03 -21.13 -17.20
N LEU A 390 -5.51 -21.42 -16.01
CA LEU A 390 -4.79 -20.41 -15.21
C LEU A 390 -3.69 -21.02 -14.34
N MET A 391 -2.50 -20.43 -14.38
CA MET A 391 -1.42 -20.68 -13.42
C MET A 391 -1.28 -19.48 -12.47
N MET A 392 -1.29 -19.71 -11.17
CA MET A 392 -1.22 -18.67 -10.14
C MET A 392 0.03 -18.83 -9.29
N PHE A 393 0.90 -17.83 -9.25
CA PHE A 393 2.14 -17.81 -8.48
C PHE A 393 2.04 -16.77 -7.36
N CYS A 394 1.87 -17.21 -6.12
CA CYS A 394 1.44 -16.37 -5.02
C CYS A 394 2.46 -16.33 -3.87
N GLY A 395 2.96 -15.15 -3.51
CA GLY A 395 3.90 -14.96 -2.39
C GLY A 395 3.24 -14.40 -1.13
N GLY A 396 3.06 -15.22 -0.09
CA GLY A 396 2.38 -14.82 1.15
C GLY A 396 0.97 -14.27 0.90
N SER A 397 0.64 -13.10 1.43
CA SER A 397 -0.61 -12.37 1.18
C SER A 397 -0.89 -12.03 -0.30
N GLY A 398 0.09 -12.22 -1.19
CA GLY A 398 -0.15 -12.29 -2.64
C GLY A 398 -1.11 -13.43 -3.05
N ILE A 399 -1.46 -14.35 -2.17
CA ILE A 399 -2.50 -15.36 -2.41
C ILE A 399 -3.92 -14.75 -2.53
N GLY A 400 -4.21 -13.63 -1.86
CA GLY A 400 -5.57 -13.05 -1.82
C GLY A 400 -6.26 -12.86 -3.18
N PRO A 401 -5.63 -12.20 -4.17
CA PRO A 401 -6.20 -12.02 -5.50
C PRO A 401 -6.45 -13.35 -6.23
N ALA A 402 -5.57 -14.34 -6.09
CA ALA A 402 -5.77 -15.68 -6.65
C ALA A 402 -6.96 -16.40 -6.01
N LEU A 403 -7.12 -16.32 -4.67
CA LEU A 403 -8.31 -16.86 -3.99
C LEU A 403 -9.59 -16.19 -4.49
N SER A 404 -9.58 -14.89 -4.79
CA SER A 404 -10.74 -14.18 -5.34
C SER A 404 -11.19 -14.73 -6.70
N VAL A 405 -10.23 -15.09 -7.57
CA VAL A 405 -10.51 -15.72 -8.87
C VAL A 405 -11.07 -17.13 -8.68
N LEU A 406 -10.54 -17.89 -7.71
CA LEU A 406 -10.98 -19.25 -7.42
C LEU A 406 -12.38 -19.29 -6.76
N VAL A 407 -12.67 -18.39 -5.83
CA VAL A 407 -14.01 -18.24 -5.22
C VAL A 407 -15.03 -17.83 -6.28
N ALA A 408 -14.72 -16.87 -7.15
CA ALA A 408 -15.58 -16.50 -8.27
C ALA A 408 -15.79 -17.66 -9.27
N ALA A 409 -14.74 -18.44 -9.57
CA ALA A 409 -14.84 -19.61 -10.43
C ALA A 409 -15.68 -20.73 -9.81
N HIS A 410 -15.64 -20.88 -8.47
CA HIS A 410 -16.44 -21.85 -7.74
C HIS A 410 -17.92 -21.46 -7.74
N LYS A 411 -18.24 -20.20 -7.44
CA LYS A 411 -19.62 -19.67 -7.52
C LYS A 411 -20.20 -19.83 -8.92
N LEU A 412 -19.46 -19.43 -9.96
CA LEU A 412 -19.87 -19.62 -11.36
C LEU A 412 -20.12 -21.11 -11.70
N LYS A 413 -19.31 -22.03 -11.18
CA LYS A 413 -19.50 -23.48 -11.37
C LYS A 413 -20.78 -23.98 -10.69
N GLN A 414 -21.09 -23.48 -9.49
CA GLN A 414 -22.32 -23.79 -8.76
C GLN A 414 -23.57 -23.28 -9.51
N ASP A 415 -23.55 -22.03 -9.97
CA ASP A 415 -24.65 -21.42 -10.73
C ASP A 415 -24.94 -22.15 -12.05
N LEU A 416 -23.90 -22.66 -12.72
CA LEU A 416 -24.01 -23.42 -13.95
C LEU A 416 -24.43 -24.88 -13.74
N SER A 417 -24.28 -25.44 -12.54
CA SER A 417 -24.68 -26.81 -12.20
C SER A 417 -26.20 -26.97 -12.00
N SER A 418 -26.97 -26.59 -13.02
CA SER A 418 -28.34 -27.06 -13.21
C SER A 418 -28.36 -28.59 -13.40
N PRO A 419 -29.41 -29.31 -12.97
CA PRO A 419 -29.46 -30.78 -13.04
C PRO A 419 -29.54 -31.35 -14.47
N SER A 420 -29.55 -30.51 -15.50
CA SER A 420 -29.71 -30.89 -16.92
C SER A 420 -28.44 -30.83 -17.78
N SER A 421 -27.30 -30.35 -17.26
CA SER A 421 -26.07 -30.20 -18.05
C SER A 421 -24.92 -31.07 -17.52
N SER A 422 -24.85 -32.31 -17.99
CA SER A 422 -23.71 -33.20 -17.79
C SER A 422 -22.51 -32.82 -18.68
N SER A 423 -21.30 -33.14 -18.19
CA SER A 423 -20.01 -33.15 -18.92
C SER A 423 -19.50 -31.84 -19.55
N GLN A 424 -19.30 -30.78 -18.75
CA GLN A 424 -18.19 -29.86 -19.03
C GLN A 424 -16.88 -30.42 -18.45
N THR A 425 -15.81 -30.41 -19.24
CA THR A 425 -14.47 -30.75 -18.77
C THR A 425 -13.97 -29.71 -17.76
N PRO A 426 -13.27 -30.12 -16.68
CA PRO A 426 -12.72 -29.17 -15.72
C PRO A 426 -11.71 -28.23 -16.40
N ILE A 427 -11.90 -26.93 -16.24
CA ILE A 427 -10.93 -25.92 -16.67
C ILE A 427 -9.68 -26.07 -15.77
N PRO A 428 -8.49 -26.41 -16.31
CA PRO A 428 -7.33 -26.70 -15.49
C PRO A 428 -6.78 -25.42 -14.85
N ARG A 429 -6.56 -25.46 -13.54
CA ARG A 429 -5.99 -24.34 -12.77
C ARG A 429 -4.96 -24.85 -11.79
N TRP A 430 -3.81 -24.18 -11.74
CA TRP A 430 -2.71 -24.52 -10.85
C TRP A 430 -2.44 -23.38 -9.88
N LEU A 431 -2.56 -23.65 -8.58
CA LEU A 431 -2.12 -22.73 -7.53
C LEU A 431 -0.72 -23.13 -7.04
N MET A 432 0.26 -22.26 -7.25
CA MET A 432 1.57 -22.29 -6.59
C MET A 432 1.62 -21.22 -5.49
N PHE A 433 1.66 -21.64 -4.23
CA PHE A 433 1.66 -20.73 -3.08
C PHE A 433 2.97 -20.83 -2.28
N SER A 434 3.75 -19.74 -2.23
CA SER A 434 4.92 -19.62 -1.35
C SER A 434 4.54 -19.08 0.03
N SER A 435 4.76 -19.92 1.05
CA SER A 435 4.52 -19.63 2.46
C SER A 435 5.85 -19.61 3.25
N ARG A 436 5.83 -19.07 4.47
CA ARG A 436 6.99 -19.14 5.39
C ARG A 436 7.12 -20.52 6.00
N SER A 437 6.07 -20.98 6.68
CA SER A 437 5.96 -22.29 7.31
C SER A 437 4.85 -23.10 6.64
N PHE A 438 4.85 -24.41 6.91
CA PHE A 438 3.75 -25.29 6.57
C PHE A 438 2.44 -24.85 7.25
N GLU A 439 2.48 -24.51 8.54
CA GLU A 439 1.34 -24.04 9.35
C GLU A 439 0.63 -22.81 8.76
N GLU A 440 1.39 -21.79 8.29
CA GLU A 440 0.81 -20.60 7.61
C GLU A 440 0.07 -21.00 6.32
N ALA A 441 0.45 -22.10 5.66
CA ALA A 441 -0.24 -22.60 4.48
C ALA A 441 -1.44 -23.50 4.80
N GLU A 442 -1.36 -24.34 5.84
CA GLU A 442 -2.48 -25.15 6.31
C GLU A 442 -3.61 -24.28 6.86
N HIS A 443 -3.32 -23.20 7.58
CA HIS A 443 -4.34 -22.26 8.03
C HIS A 443 -5.12 -21.63 6.85
N ILE A 444 -4.42 -21.17 5.81
CA ILE A 444 -5.06 -20.47 4.67
C ILE A 444 -5.78 -21.42 3.70
N LEU A 445 -5.30 -22.66 3.52
CA LEU A 445 -5.85 -23.60 2.53
C LEU A 445 -6.69 -24.74 3.14
N GLY A 446 -6.50 -25.05 4.42
CA GLY A 446 -6.95 -26.29 5.06
C GLY A 446 -8.31 -26.21 5.74
N GLU A 447 -8.68 -25.05 6.30
CA GLU A 447 -9.95 -24.83 7.02
C GLU A 447 -11.18 -25.23 6.19
N LYS A 448 -12.27 -25.65 6.84
CA LYS A 448 -13.55 -26.00 6.17
C LYS A 448 -14.36 -24.76 5.74
N SER A 449 -13.69 -23.79 5.13
CA SER A 449 -14.26 -22.51 4.69
C SER A 449 -14.66 -22.52 3.21
N LEU A 450 -15.38 -21.47 2.79
CA LEU A 450 -15.67 -21.18 1.38
C LEU A 450 -14.41 -21.21 0.51
N VAL A 451 -13.29 -20.71 1.03
CA VAL A 451 -12.01 -20.61 0.32
C VAL A 451 -11.43 -22.00 0.03
N SER A 452 -11.40 -22.90 1.02
CA SER A 452 -10.89 -24.25 0.81
C SER A 452 -11.78 -25.05 -0.16
N ASN A 453 -13.11 -24.91 -0.04
CA ASN A 453 -14.05 -25.51 -0.99
C ASN A 453 -13.88 -24.95 -2.42
N ALA A 454 -13.61 -23.65 -2.55
CA ALA A 454 -13.31 -23.02 -3.82
C ALA A 454 -12.02 -23.55 -4.44
N VAL A 455 -10.93 -23.56 -3.68
CA VAL A 455 -9.62 -24.08 -4.09
C VAL A 455 -9.74 -25.56 -4.51
N ARG A 456 -10.25 -26.44 -3.64
CA ARG A 456 -10.45 -27.88 -3.95
C ARG A 456 -11.38 -28.11 -5.14
N GLY A 457 -12.44 -27.30 -5.28
CA GLY A 457 -13.45 -27.45 -6.33
C GLY A 457 -13.07 -26.88 -7.70
N THR A 458 -11.97 -26.13 -7.82
CA THR A 458 -11.58 -25.40 -9.05
C THR A 458 -10.11 -25.54 -9.47
N CYS A 459 -9.19 -25.87 -8.56
CA CYS A 459 -7.81 -26.20 -8.89
C CYS A 459 -7.68 -27.67 -9.31
N SER A 460 -6.96 -27.91 -10.40
CA SER A 460 -6.51 -29.26 -10.81
C SER A 460 -5.18 -29.65 -10.18
N ARG A 461 -4.39 -28.67 -9.72
CA ARG A 461 -3.11 -28.90 -9.02
C ARG A 461 -2.84 -27.80 -7.98
N ILE A 462 -2.29 -28.18 -6.83
CA ILE A 462 -1.88 -27.26 -5.76
C ILE A 462 -0.45 -27.61 -5.35
N THR A 463 0.44 -26.64 -5.42
CA THR A 463 1.82 -26.73 -4.92
C THR A 463 2.03 -25.67 -3.86
N VAL A 464 2.48 -26.05 -2.67
CA VAL A 464 2.87 -25.12 -1.62
C VAL A 464 4.39 -25.15 -1.49
N ASN A 465 5.02 -24.02 -1.78
CA ASN A 465 6.45 -23.83 -1.58
C ASN A 465 6.71 -23.31 -0.16
N VAL A 466 7.42 -24.09 0.66
CA VAL A 466 7.77 -23.68 2.03
C VAL A 466 9.19 -23.11 2.04
N THR A 467 9.31 -21.82 2.37
CA THR A 467 10.59 -21.10 2.30
C THR A 467 11.45 -21.22 3.57
N ARG A 468 10.85 -21.64 4.69
CA ARG A 468 11.52 -21.96 5.96
C ARG A 468 10.87 -23.20 6.58
N PRO A 469 11.05 -24.39 5.99
CA PRO A 469 10.59 -25.63 6.62
C PRO A 469 11.31 -25.79 7.97
N GLU A 470 10.59 -26.16 9.02
CA GLU A 470 11.24 -26.60 10.24
C GLU A 470 11.86 -28.00 10.02
N ASP A 471 12.91 -28.36 10.74
CA ASP A 471 13.68 -29.60 10.51
C ASP A 471 12.83 -30.89 10.60
N HIS A 472 11.63 -30.80 11.18
CA HIS A 472 10.67 -31.91 11.32
C HIS A 472 9.60 -31.96 10.21
N GLU A 473 9.51 -30.96 9.32
CA GLU A 473 8.45 -30.83 8.31
C GLU A 473 8.78 -31.48 6.95
N GLN A 474 9.48 -32.61 6.95
CA GLN A 474 9.73 -33.43 5.75
C GLN A 474 8.47 -34.21 5.28
N ARG A 475 7.31 -33.55 5.24
CA ARG A 475 6.10 -34.06 4.59
C ARG A 475 6.16 -33.66 3.11
N ASN A 476 6.21 -34.62 2.21
CA ASN A 476 6.23 -34.35 0.76
C ASN A 476 4.82 -34.10 0.18
N LEU A 477 3.77 -34.51 0.90
CA LEU A 477 2.38 -34.45 0.48
C LEU A 477 1.49 -34.13 1.69
N LEU A 478 0.50 -33.27 1.50
CA LEU A 478 -0.74 -33.35 2.27
C LEU A 478 -1.84 -33.98 1.43
N THR A 479 -2.62 -34.84 2.09
CA THR A 479 -3.96 -35.19 1.63
C THR A 479 -4.94 -34.49 2.55
N MET A 480 -5.52 -33.37 2.11
CA MET A 480 -6.59 -32.69 2.86
C MET A 480 -7.92 -32.90 2.14
N ASN A 481 -8.72 -33.85 2.63
CA ASN A 481 -10.06 -34.17 2.11
C ASN A 481 -10.05 -34.35 0.57
N ASP A 482 -9.45 -35.45 0.13
CA ASP A 482 -9.35 -35.90 -1.28
C ASP A 482 -8.60 -34.99 -2.26
N THR A 483 -8.01 -33.87 -1.80
CA THR A 483 -7.11 -33.04 -2.62
C THR A 483 -5.66 -33.19 -2.18
N THR A 484 -4.80 -33.57 -3.12
CA THR A 484 -3.34 -33.68 -2.92
C THR A 484 -2.68 -32.30 -3.05
N ILE A 485 -2.03 -31.84 -1.98
CA ILE A 485 -1.19 -30.64 -1.98
C ILE A 485 0.27 -31.08 -1.99
N HIS A 486 1.01 -30.66 -3.01
CA HIS A 486 2.44 -30.95 -3.12
C HIS A 486 3.24 -29.95 -2.28
N LEU A 487 3.93 -30.44 -1.26
CA LEU A 487 4.79 -29.61 -0.41
C LEU A 487 6.21 -29.62 -0.99
N VAL A 488 6.77 -28.44 -1.29
CA VAL A 488 8.10 -28.33 -1.92
C VAL A 488 8.95 -27.31 -1.15
N PRO A 489 9.93 -27.76 -0.35
CA PRO A 489 10.83 -26.84 0.36
C PRO A 489 11.78 -26.13 -0.61
N GLY A 490 12.19 -24.91 -0.28
CA GLY A 490 13.24 -24.16 -0.99
C GLY A 490 12.79 -22.83 -1.57
N ARG A 491 13.51 -22.32 -2.56
CA ARG A 491 13.18 -21.05 -3.25
C ARG A 491 12.22 -21.27 -4.41
N ILE A 492 11.29 -20.33 -4.63
CA ILE A 492 10.27 -20.42 -5.68
C ILE A 492 10.84 -20.59 -7.09
N ASP A 493 11.97 -19.96 -7.42
CA ASP A 493 12.61 -20.08 -8.72
C ASP A 493 13.13 -21.50 -9.00
N ALA A 494 13.61 -22.21 -7.97
CA ALA A 494 13.96 -23.62 -8.10
C ALA A 494 12.71 -24.50 -8.30
N VAL A 495 11.62 -24.22 -7.58
CA VAL A 495 10.34 -24.95 -7.75
C VAL A 495 9.78 -24.75 -9.16
N ILE A 496 9.78 -23.51 -9.67
CA ILE A 496 9.34 -23.18 -11.03
C ILE A 496 10.21 -23.89 -12.08
N ARG A 497 11.54 -23.91 -11.92
CA ARG A 497 12.46 -24.59 -12.87
C ARG A 497 12.29 -26.11 -12.87
N ASN A 498 11.97 -26.72 -11.72
CA ASN A 498 11.70 -28.16 -11.63
C ASN A 498 10.40 -28.59 -12.34
N GLU A 499 9.47 -27.65 -12.55
CA GLU A 499 8.15 -27.84 -13.16
C GLU A 499 8.07 -27.22 -14.57
N ALA A 500 9.23 -26.96 -15.19
CA ALA A 500 9.34 -26.16 -16.41
C ALA A 500 8.57 -26.74 -17.61
N GLN A 501 8.55 -28.08 -17.75
CA GLN A 501 7.87 -28.74 -18.87
C GLN A 501 6.34 -28.61 -18.75
N GLU A 502 5.80 -28.81 -17.54
CA GLU A 502 4.38 -28.66 -17.22
C GLU A 502 3.92 -27.20 -17.35
N ILE A 503 4.74 -26.24 -16.90
CA ILE A 503 4.48 -24.81 -17.05
C ILE A 503 4.45 -24.41 -18.53
N TYR A 504 5.42 -24.89 -19.33
CA TYR A 504 5.47 -24.63 -20.77
C TYR A 504 4.21 -25.15 -21.47
N GLY A 505 3.82 -26.42 -21.24
CA GLY A 505 2.63 -27.01 -21.86
C GLY A 505 1.32 -26.37 -21.39
N MET A 506 1.22 -25.96 -20.12
CA MET A 506 0.07 -25.19 -19.63
C MET A 506 -0.07 -23.85 -20.36
N PHE A 507 1.02 -23.10 -20.55
CA PHE A 507 0.99 -21.81 -21.22
C PHE A 507 0.77 -21.93 -22.73
N HIS A 508 1.60 -22.73 -23.41
CA HIS A 508 1.61 -22.80 -24.88
C HIS A 508 0.55 -23.73 -25.46
N ASP A 509 0.33 -24.91 -24.88
CA ASP A 509 -0.62 -25.90 -25.44
C ASP A 509 -2.04 -25.65 -24.91
N SER A 510 -2.16 -25.46 -23.58
CA SER A 510 -3.46 -25.24 -22.93
C SER A 510 -3.92 -23.78 -22.92
N LYS A 511 -3.12 -22.85 -23.46
CA LYS A 511 -3.40 -21.39 -23.52
C LYS A 511 -3.75 -20.78 -22.15
N ALA A 512 -3.12 -21.30 -21.09
CA ALA A 512 -3.32 -20.82 -19.75
C ALA A 512 -2.74 -19.42 -19.55
N ALA A 513 -3.52 -18.56 -18.90
CA ALA A 513 -3.02 -17.28 -18.43
C ALA A 513 -2.14 -17.49 -17.18
N ILE A 514 -1.32 -16.48 -16.87
CA ILE A 514 -0.47 -16.44 -15.68
C ILE A 514 -0.91 -15.26 -14.80
N LEU A 515 -1.09 -15.54 -13.52
CA LEU A 515 -1.30 -14.56 -12.47
C LEU A 515 -0.19 -14.69 -11.43
N ALA A 516 0.72 -13.71 -11.35
CA ALA A 516 1.74 -13.65 -10.31
C ALA A 516 1.44 -12.52 -9.34
N CYS A 517 1.33 -12.80 -8.05
CA CYS A 517 0.92 -11.84 -7.02
C CYS A 517 1.82 -11.95 -5.79
N GLY A 518 2.34 -10.83 -5.28
CA GLY A 518 3.17 -10.84 -4.06
C GLY A 518 4.16 -9.68 -3.96
N PRO A 519 5.19 -9.80 -3.10
CA PRO A 519 6.23 -8.79 -2.98
C PRO A 519 7.17 -8.76 -4.18
N SER A 520 7.65 -7.56 -4.51
CA SER A 520 8.55 -7.27 -5.62
C SER A 520 9.68 -8.29 -5.78
N GLY A 521 10.38 -8.65 -4.70
CA GLY A 521 11.46 -9.66 -4.77
C GLY A 521 11.01 -11.09 -5.12
N PHE A 522 9.82 -11.50 -4.68
CA PHE A 522 9.21 -12.78 -5.10
C PHE A 522 8.81 -12.73 -6.58
N LEU A 523 8.21 -11.61 -7.00
CA LEU A 523 7.79 -11.40 -8.38
C LEU A 523 8.99 -11.33 -9.34
N SER A 524 10.09 -10.68 -8.97
CA SER A 524 11.32 -10.67 -9.77
C SER A 524 11.88 -12.08 -9.99
N SER A 525 12.02 -12.90 -8.94
CA SER A 525 12.48 -14.28 -9.09
C SER A 525 11.51 -15.17 -9.86
N THR A 526 10.20 -14.93 -9.71
CA THR A 526 9.15 -15.63 -10.48
C THR A 526 9.21 -15.26 -11.96
N ARG A 527 9.36 -13.97 -12.30
CA ARG A 527 9.53 -13.46 -13.67
C ARG A 527 10.78 -14.04 -14.33
N GLU A 528 11.92 -13.99 -13.65
CA GLU A 528 13.19 -14.50 -14.17
C GLU A 528 13.11 -16.00 -14.48
N ALA A 529 12.53 -16.79 -13.57
CA ALA A 529 12.34 -18.23 -13.78
C ALA A 529 11.39 -18.50 -14.96
N LEU A 530 10.21 -17.86 -14.98
CA LEU A 530 9.20 -18.05 -16.02
C LEU A 530 9.68 -17.58 -17.40
N SER A 531 10.34 -16.42 -17.51
CA SER A 531 10.81 -15.89 -18.80
C SER A 531 11.74 -16.88 -19.51
N SER A 532 12.67 -17.49 -18.76
CA SER A 532 13.58 -18.52 -19.29
C SER A 532 12.91 -19.84 -19.69
N ILE A 533 11.67 -20.08 -19.25
CA ILE A 533 10.88 -21.29 -19.55
C ILE A 533 9.94 -21.01 -20.73
N LEU A 534 9.17 -19.94 -20.67
CA LEU A 534 8.10 -19.61 -21.61
C LEU A 534 8.63 -19.09 -22.95
N PHE A 535 9.71 -18.31 -22.91
CA PHE A 535 10.30 -17.62 -24.06
C PHE A 535 11.80 -17.94 -24.14
N PRO A 536 12.17 -19.23 -24.34
CA PRO A 536 13.55 -19.65 -24.41
C PRO A 536 14.24 -19.00 -25.61
N VAL A 537 15.34 -18.29 -25.35
CA VAL A 537 16.15 -17.63 -26.37
C VAL A 537 16.82 -18.71 -27.23
N SER A 538 16.65 -18.67 -28.55
CA SER A 538 17.36 -19.59 -29.45
C SER A 538 18.84 -19.19 -29.56
N ALA A 539 19.69 -20.05 -30.12
CA ALA A 539 21.11 -19.73 -30.29
C ALA A 539 21.38 -18.57 -31.28
N GLU A 540 20.37 -18.12 -32.03
CA GLU A 540 20.45 -17.04 -33.03
C GLU A 540 19.71 -15.77 -32.58
N ASP A 541 18.89 -15.84 -31.53
CA ASP A 541 18.13 -14.70 -30.99
C ASP A 541 18.91 -13.96 -29.89
N ASP A 542 18.71 -12.64 -29.81
CA ASP A 542 19.09 -11.87 -28.63
C ASP A 542 17.98 -11.89 -27.57
N SER A 543 18.39 -11.72 -26.31
CA SER A 543 17.56 -11.51 -25.13
C SER A 543 16.39 -10.52 -25.32
N SER A 544 16.55 -9.52 -26.20
CA SER A 544 15.51 -8.57 -26.57
C SER A 544 14.26 -9.21 -27.20
N VAL A 545 14.36 -10.35 -27.88
CA VAL A 545 13.20 -11.06 -28.46
C VAL A 545 12.32 -11.67 -27.38
N SER A 546 12.94 -12.28 -26.35
CA SER A 546 12.23 -12.87 -25.20
C SER A 546 11.49 -11.80 -24.38
N GLU A 547 12.12 -10.64 -24.16
CA GLU A 547 11.50 -9.50 -23.47
C GLU A 547 10.33 -8.89 -24.28
N GLN A 548 10.43 -8.85 -25.61
CA GLN A 548 9.30 -8.44 -26.47
C GLN A 548 8.13 -9.43 -26.40
N GLN A 549 8.38 -10.74 -26.43
CA GLN A 549 7.34 -11.76 -26.30
C GLN A 549 6.66 -11.72 -24.91
N TRP A 550 7.44 -11.48 -23.85
CA TRP A 550 6.92 -11.21 -22.51
C TRP A 550 5.99 -9.98 -22.51
N THR A 551 6.47 -8.86 -23.04
CA THR A 551 5.74 -7.58 -23.09
C THR A 551 4.42 -7.72 -23.87
N MET A 552 4.44 -8.41 -25.01
CA MET A 552 3.23 -8.71 -25.79
C MET A 552 2.23 -9.58 -25.01
N SER A 553 2.72 -10.53 -24.21
CA SER A 553 1.88 -11.39 -23.37
C SER A 553 1.24 -10.63 -22.20
N GLU A 554 1.93 -9.62 -21.65
CA GLU A 554 1.36 -8.68 -20.67
C GLU A 554 0.32 -7.76 -21.32
N LEU A 555 0.61 -7.19 -22.50
CA LEU A 555 -0.33 -6.34 -23.25
C LEU A 555 -1.61 -7.08 -23.67
N ASN A 556 -1.52 -8.38 -23.98
CA ASN A 556 -2.67 -9.23 -24.27
C ASN A 556 -3.46 -9.64 -23.01
N GLY A 557 -2.93 -9.38 -21.80
CA GLY A 557 -3.50 -9.86 -20.54
C GLY A 557 -3.39 -11.37 -20.34
N ASP A 558 -2.46 -12.04 -21.04
CA ASP A 558 -2.14 -13.46 -20.84
C ASP A 558 -1.18 -13.66 -19.66
N ILE A 559 -0.38 -12.64 -19.32
CA ILE A 559 0.50 -12.60 -18.15
C ILE A 559 0.16 -11.36 -17.32
N VAL A 560 -0.11 -11.53 -16.03
CA VAL A 560 -0.43 -10.44 -15.09
C VAL A 560 0.45 -10.55 -13.86
N PHE A 561 1.28 -9.52 -13.61
CA PHE A 561 2.12 -9.40 -12.42
C PHE A 561 1.62 -8.28 -11.53
N GLU A 562 1.23 -8.61 -10.30
CA GLU A 562 0.57 -7.68 -9.38
C GLU A 562 1.41 -7.46 -8.11
N ASP A 563 2.23 -6.42 -8.16
CA ASP A 563 3.04 -5.97 -7.01
C ASP A 563 2.20 -5.09 -6.07
N TRP A 564 1.93 -5.62 -4.88
CA TRP A 564 1.24 -4.91 -3.80
C TRP A 564 1.93 -3.61 -3.34
N ASN A 565 3.24 -3.44 -3.59
CA ASN A 565 3.98 -2.20 -3.29
C ASN A 565 3.72 -1.11 -4.35
N GLN A 566 3.28 -1.49 -5.56
CA GLN A 566 3.14 -0.60 -6.71
C GLN A 566 1.67 -0.29 -7.09
N ARG A 567 0.67 -0.83 -6.38
CA ARG A 567 -0.75 -0.44 -6.53
C ARG A 567 -0.97 1.03 -6.11
N LYS A 568 -0.64 1.97 -7.00
CA LYS A 568 -0.88 3.42 -6.88
C LYS A 568 -2.33 3.68 -6.51
#